data_AF-A0A2S2PKJ3-F1
#
_entry.id   AF-A0A2S2PKJ3-F1
#
_cell.length_a   1.000
_cell.length_b   1.000
_cell.length_c   1.000
_cell.angle_alpha   90.00
_cell.angle_beta   90.00
_cell.angle_gamma   90.00
#
_symmetry.space_group_name_H-M   'P 1'
#
loop_
_entity.id
_entity.type
_entity.pdbx_description
1 polymer ?
#
loop_
_entity_poly.entity_id
_entity_poly.type
_entity_poly.pdbx_seq_one_letter_code
_entity_poly.pdbx_strand_id
1 'polypeptide(L)'
;MTGFEGTTLSIDTLPIAFYSGLWAYDGWTATTVVSEEIKNPQRNILLSILLAVPFVTMIYVLMNVSYLTVLSVAEMTSVQAVAVEFGTRALGSFSFIIPLGVAMATFGCALSVQFGITRLCFAASREGQMLEVFSYVSVKKLTPAPAVVLQGLLTLICLLCGDIVVLIEFASFLVWMFYGISMAALIVMRYTKRDVKRPFKVNTSLYCRTNDINAIYHLYGGA
;
A
#
# COMPACT_ATOMS: atom_id res chain seq x y z
N MET A 1 -27.23 -3.82 -17.85
CA MET A 1 -25.88 -4.26 -17.47
C MET A 1 -24.95 -4.04 -18.66
N THR A 2 -24.41 -2.83 -18.78
CA THR A 2 -23.49 -2.40 -19.87
C THR A 2 -22.11 -2.03 -19.32
N GLY A 3 -21.79 -2.44 -18.07
CA GLY A 3 -20.62 -1.96 -17.33
C GLY A 3 -19.25 -2.29 -17.93
N PHE A 4 -19.20 -3.18 -18.93
CA PHE A 4 -17.98 -3.54 -19.66
C PHE A 4 -17.96 -3.07 -21.12
N GLU A 5 -19.00 -2.38 -21.59
CA GLU A 5 -19.03 -1.82 -22.95
C GLU A 5 -17.98 -0.72 -23.09
N GLY A 6 -17.07 -0.87 -24.07
CA GLY A 6 -15.97 0.08 -24.29
C GLY A 6 -14.66 -0.26 -23.58
N THR A 7 -14.53 -1.43 -22.94
CA THR A 7 -13.27 -1.86 -22.33
C THR A 7 -12.20 -2.09 -23.40
N THR A 8 -11.26 -1.16 -23.52
CA THR A 8 -10.10 -1.31 -24.40
C THR A 8 -8.96 -1.98 -23.64
N LEU A 9 -8.63 -3.22 -24.01
CA LEU A 9 -7.46 -3.97 -23.52
C LEU A 9 -6.18 -3.51 -24.24
N SER A 10 -5.92 -2.21 -24.23
CA SER A 10 -4.70 -1.65 -24.82
C SER A 10 -3.55 -1.74 -23.81
N ILE A 11 -2.35 -1.98 -24.32
CA ILE A 11 -1.13 -2.11 -23.50
C ILE A 11 -0.85 -0.84 -22.69
N ASP A 12 -1.34 0.32 -23.14
CA ASP A 12 -1.14 1.60 -22.49
C ASP A 12 -2.17 1.88 -21.38
N THR A 13 -3.41 1.42 -21.54
CA THR A 13 -4.51 1.69 -20.59
C THR A 13 -4.60 0.68 -19.46
N LEU A 14 -4.19 -0.57 -19.71
CA LEU A 14 -4.24 -1.65 -18.73
C LEU A 14 -3.35 -1.37 -17.50
N PRO A 15 -2.07 -0.96 -17.63
CA PRO A 15 -1.20 -0.71 -16.49
C PRO A 15 -1.67 0.46 -15.63
N ILE A 16 -2.18 1.52 -16.26
CA ILE A 16 -2.70 2.70 -15.57
C ILE A 16 -3.91 2.32 -14.70
N ALA A 17 -4.84 1.51 -15.23
CA ALA A 17 -5.97 0.99 -14.47
C ALA A 17 -5.51 0.10 -13.29
N PHE A 18 -4.48 -0.73 -13.49
CA PHE A 18 -3.88 -1.50 -12.41
C PHE A 18 -3.23 -0.60 -11.35
N TYR A 19 -2.56 0.49 -11.73
CA TYR A 19 -1.99 1.43 -10.75
C TYR A 19 -3.06 2.08 -9.88
N SER A 20 -4.14 2.58 -10.48
CA SER A 20 -5.25 3.15 -9.72
C SER A 20 -5.92 2.12 -8.80
N GLY A 21 -6.06 0.87 -9.27
CA GLY A 21 -6.59 -0.22 -8.45
C GLY A 21 -5.67 -0.60 -7.30
N LEU A 22 -4.37 -0.73 -7.57
CA LEU A 22 -3.35 -1.10 -6.58
C LEU A 22 -3.14 0.00 -5.53
N TRP A 23 -3.30 1.27 -5.90
CA TRP A 23 -3.30 2.39 -4.96
C TRP A 23 -4.37 2.22 -3.87
N ALA A 24 -5.56 1.73 -4.22
CA ALA A 24 -6.61 1.47 -3.24
C ALA A 24 -6.25 0.35 -2.25
N TYR A 25 -5.36 -0.57 -2.62
CA TYR A 25 -4.87 -1.64 -1.74
C TYR A 25 -3.56 -1.29 -1.02
N ASP A 26 -3.00 -0.10 -1.26
CA ASP A 26 -1.79 0.32 -0.56
C ASP A 26 -2.05 0.56 0.93
N GLY A 27 -1.03 0.32 1.77
CA GLY A 27 -1.10 0.47 3.23
C GLY A 27 -0.85 -0.81 4.03
N TRP A 28 -0.73 -1.97 3.37
CA TRP A 28 -0.33 -3.22 4.02
C TRP A 28 1.07 -3.15 4.66
N THR A 29 1.94 -2.24 4.21
CA THR A 29 3.25 -1.97 4.80
C THR A 29 3.18 -1.31 6.17
N ALA A 30 2.06 -0.64 6.53
CA ALA A 30 1.91 -0.06 7.86
C ALA A 30 1.98 -1.13 8.96
N THR A 31 1.55 -2.37 8.67
CA THR A 31 1.62 -3.50 9.60
C THR A 31 3.08 -3.88 9.95
N THR A 32 4.04 -3.65 9.06
CA THR A 32 5.46 -3.95 9.34
C THR A 32 6.08 -2.90 10.27
N VAL A 33 5.66 -1.63 10.17
CA VAL A 33 6.13 -0.54 11.05
C VAL A 33 5.74 -0.78 12.51
N VAL A 34 4.59 -1.39 12.76
CA VAL A 34 4.12 -1.74 14.12
C VAL A 34 4.44 -3.16 14.53
N SER A 35 5.27 -3.87 13.75
CA SER A 35 5.60 -5.28 14.00
C SER A 35 6.23 -5.53 15.37
N GLU A 36 6.97 -4.55 15.91
CA GLU A 36 7.60 -4.61 17.24
C GLU A 36 6.58 -4.58 18.39
N GLU A 37 5.37 -4.06 18.15
CA GLU A 37 4.29 -3.95 19.15
C GLU A 37 3.35 -5.18 19.14
N ILE A 38 3.49 -6.05 18.14
CA ILE A 38 2.61 -7.22 17.96
C ILE A 38 3.09 -8.39 18.83
N LYS A 39 2.19 -8.94 19.67
CA LYS A 39 2.46 -10.21 20.38
C LYS A 39 2.63 -11.34 19.38
N ASN A 40 3.73 -12.09 19.44
CA ASN A 40 4.06 -13.19 18.51
C ASN A 40 3.99 -12.77 17.02
N PRO A 41 4.86 -11.84 16.58
CA PRO A 41 4.78 -11.24 15.26
C PRO A 41 4.92 -12.27 14.13
N GLN A 42 5.69 -13.34 14.35
CA GLN A 42 5.94 -14.40 13.37
C GLN A 42 4.67 -15.06 12.83
N ARG A 43 3.67 -15.28 13.70
CA ARG A 43 2.41 -15.92 13.32
C ARG A 43 1.32 -14.89 13.05
N ASN A 44 1.26 -13.86 13.89
CA ASN A 44 0.14 -12.91 13.86
C ASN A 44 0.21 -11.99 12.65
N ILE A 45 1.40 -11.54 12.22
CA ILE A 45 1.52 -10.71 11.01
C ILE A 45 1.02 -11.47 9.78
N LEU A 46 1.40 -12.75 9.64
CA LEU A 46 0.98 -13.58 8.52
C LEU A 46 -0.54 -13.80 8.53
N LEU A 47 -1.10 -14.18 9.68
CA LEU A 47 -2.54 -14.38 9.82
C LEU A 47 -3.32 -13.10 9.57
N SER A 48 -2.83 -11.96 10.06
CA SER A 48 -3.43 -10.65 9.81
C SER A 48 -3.49 -10.35 8.31
N ILE A 49 -2.40 -10.55 7.56
CA ILE A 49 -2.41 -10.32 6.10
C ILE A 49 -3.35 -11.30 5.39
N LEU A 50 -3.29 -12.59 5.73
CA LEU A 50 -4.13 -13.62 5.11
C LEU A 50 -5.63 -13.43 5.34
N LEU A 51 -6.02 -12.82 6.46
CA LEU A 51 -7.43 -12.52 6.76
C LEU A 51 -7.85 -11.15 6.25
N ALA A 52 -6.98 -10.13 6.39
CA ALA A 52 -7.31 -8.76 6.02
C ALA A 52 -7.42 -8.58 4.49
N VAL A 53 -6.51 -9.17 3.71
CA VAL A 53 -6.51 -8.97 2.25
C VAL A 53 -7.81 -9.47 1.61
N PRO A 54 -8.26 -10.73 1.81
CA PRO A 54 -9.51 -11.21 1.22
C PRO A 54 -10.74 -10.44 1.72
N PHE A 55 -10.72 -10.03 2.99
CA PHE A 55 -11.82 -9.27 3.58
C PHE A 55 -11.97 -7.89 2.95
N VAL A 56 -10.87 -7.15 2.79
CA VAL A 56 -10.86 -5.84 2.11
C VAL A 56 -11.26 -6.00 0.64
N THR A 57 -10.73 -7.01 -0.05
CA THR A 57 -11.12 -7.31 -1.44
C THR A 57 -12.62 -7.55 -1.57
N MET A 58 -13.21 -8.33 -0.65
CA MET A 58 -14.66 -8.59 -0.64
C MET A 58 -15.45 -7.29 -0.46
N ILE A 59 -15.06 -6.43 0.47
CA ILE A 59 -15.73 -5.13 0.69
C ILE A 59 -15.62 -4.25 -0.57
N TYR A 60 -14.44 -4.20 -1.20
CA TYR A 60 -14.25 -3.38 -2.41
C TYR A 60 -15.10 -3.86 -3.57
N VAL A 61 -15.20 -5.18 -3.78
CA VAL A 61 -16.09 -5.74 -4.80
C VAL A 61 -17.55 -5.41 -4.49
N LEU A 62 -17.99 -5.61 -3.24
CA LEU A 62 -19.35 -5.29 -2.83
C LEU A 62 -19.69 -3.80 -3.00
N MET A 63 -18.75 -2.90 -2.70
CA MET A 63 -18.93 -1.47 -2.89
C MET A 63 -19.09 -1.09 -4.37
N ASN A 64 -18.26 -1.66 -5.24
CA ASN A 64 -18.37 -1.43 -6.69
C ASN A 64 -19.71 -1.95 -7.23
N VAL A 65 -20.15 -3.13 -6.78
CA VAL A 65 -21.49 -3.64 -7.12
C VAL A 65 -22.58 -2.68 -6.64
N SER A 66 -22.48 -2.16 -5.41
CA SER A 66 -23.44 -1.19 -4.87
C SER A 66 -23.48 0.13 -5.67
N TYR A 67 -22.35 0.60 -6.20
CA TYR A 67 -22.35 1.81 -7.03
C TYR A 67 -23.04 1.58 -8.37
N LEU A 68 -22.75 0.44 -9.02
CA LEU A 68 -23.30 0.10 -10.33
C LEU A 68 -24.80 -0.21 -10.33
N THR A 69 -25.41 -0.47 -9.16
CA THR A 69 -26.86 -0.66 -9.06
C THR A 69 -27.63 0.66 -8.99
N VAL A 70 -26.99 1.75 -8.54
CA VAL A 70 -27.65 3.05 -8.30
C VAL A 70 -27.23 4.11 -9.33
N LEU A 71 -26.00 4.05 -9.84
CA LEU A 71 -25.47 5.00 -10.82
C LEU A 71 -25.16 4.31 -12.15
N SER A 72 -25.33 5.06 -13.23
CA SER A 72 -24.82 4.65 -14.55
C SER A 72 -23.32 4.95 -14.68
N VAL A 73 -22.62 4.24 -15.57
CA VAL A 73 -21.17 4.42 -15.79
C VAL A 73 -20.83 5.85 -16.22
N ALA A 74 -21.67 6.46 -17.07
CA ALA A 74 -21.47 7.84 -17.53
C ALA A 74 -21.56 8.86 -16.39
N GLU A 75 -22.42 8.62 -15.40
CA GLU A 75 -22.53 9.48 -14.22
C GLU A 75 -21.29 9.30 -13.33
N MET A 76 -20.84 8.06 -13.12
CA MET A 76 -19.65 7.76 -12.30
C MET A 76 -18.38 8.40 -12.84
N THR A 77 -18.20 8.49 -14.17
CA THR A 77 -17.02 9.13 -14.77
C THR A 77 -17.11 10.67 -14.80
N SER A 78 -18.32 11.22 -14.71
CA SER A 78 -18.55 12.68 -14.71
C SER A 78 -18.36 13.33 -13.34
N VAL A 79 -18.52 12.57 -12.26
CA VAL A 79 -18.47 13.10 -10.89
C VAL A 79 -17.10 12.88 -10.24
N GLN A 80 -16.59 13.91 -9.56
CA GLN A 80 -15.32 13.79 -8.80
C GLN A 80 -15.45 12.89 -7.56
N ALA A 81 -16.65 12.81 -6.95
CA ALA A 81 -16.89 12.08 -5.71
C ALA A 81 -18.09 11.13 -5.84
N VAL A 82 -17.84 9.94 -6.39
CA VAL A 82 -18.86 8.90 -6.64
C VAL A 82 -19.63 8.53 -5.37
N ALA A 83 -18.95 8.47 -4.21
CA ALA A 83 -19.56 8.13 -2.93
C ALA A 83 -20.64 9.14 -2.49
N VAL A 84 -20.42 10.43 -2.72
CA VAL A 84 -21.35 11.49 -2.31
C VAL A 84 -22.59 11.50 -3.20
N GLU A 85 -22.40 11.30 -4.51
CA GLU A 85 -23.52 11.18 -5.45
C GLU A 85 -24.37 9.95 -5.14
N PHE A 86 -23.73 8.81 -4.83
CA PHE A 86 -24.41 7.62 -4.33
C PHE A 86 -25.22 7.92 -3.06
N GLY A 87 -24.64 8.60 -2.08
CA GLY A 87 -25.33 8.98 -0.85
C GLY A 87 -26.54 9.86 -1.09
N THR A 88 -26.45 10.79 -2.05
CA THR A 88 -27.55 11.68 -2.41
C THR A 88 -28.74 10.92 -3.00
N ARG A 89 -28.48 9.93 -3.87
CA ARG A 89 -29.54 9.11 -4.49
C ARG A 89 -30.10 8.03 -3.57
N ALA A 90 -29.26 7.39 -2.76
CA ALA A 90 -29.68 6.26 -1.93
C ALA A 90 -30.34 6.69 -0.62
N LEU A 91 -29.84 7.75 0.02
CA LEU A 91 -30.24 8.14 1.39
C LEU A 91 -31.11 9.40 1.45
N GLY A 92 -31.27 10.13 0.33
CA GLY A 92 -32.08 11.35 0.26
C GLY A 92 -31.69 12.36 1.35
N SER A 93 -32.57 12.55 2.34
CA SER A 93 -32.38 13.49 3.45
C SER A 93 -31.18 13.19 4.37
N PHE A 94 -30.67 11.95 4.39
CA PHE A 94 -29.51 11.56 5.21
C PHE A 94 -28.19 11.55 4.42
N SER A 95 -28.15 12.18 3.24
CA SER A 95 -26.98 12.21 2.35
C SER A 95 -25.72 12.80 3.00
N PHE A 96 -25.84 13.64 4.03
CA PHE A 96 -24.71 14.27 4.73
C PHE A 96 -23.83 13.28 5.50
N ILE A 97 -24.34 12.09 5.84
CA ILE A 97 -23.61 11.08 6.62
C ILE A 97 -22.43 10.52 5.81
N ILE A 98 -22.60 10.34 4.50
CA ILE A 98 -21.57 9.80 3.62
C ILE A 98 -20.33 10.71 3.52
N PRO A 99 -20.43 12.00 3.13
CA PRO A 99 -19.27 12.88 3.08
C PRO A 99 -18.65 13.06 4.46
N LEU A 100 -19.43 13.08 5.55
CA LEU A 100 -18.89 13.13 6.91
C LEU A 100 -18.04 11.88 7.23
N GLY A 101 -18.54 10.68 6.90
CA GLY A 101 -17.81 9.43 7.08
C GLY A 101 -16.52 9.38 6.25
N VAL A 102 -16.58 9.81 4.98
CA VAL A 102 -15.41 9.88 4.10
C VAL A 102 -14.39 10.89 4.62
N ALA A 103 -14.82 12.06 5.10
CA ALA A 103 -13.94 13.06 5.69
C ALA A 103 -13.25 12.53 6.97
N MET A 104 -13.98 11.84 7.85
CA MET A 104 -13.40 11.24 9.05
C MET A 104 -12.41 10.12 8.71
N ALA A 105 -12.72 9.27 7.71
CA ALA A 105 -11.85 8.19 7.27
C ALA A 105 -10.55 8.72 6.64
N THR A 106 -10.65 9.70 5.76
CA THR A 106 -9.47 10.34 5.12
C THR A 106 -8.60 11.06 6.14
N PHE A 107 -9.21 11.77 7.11
CA PHE A 107 -8.48 12.38 8.21
C PHE A 107 -7.76 11.35 9.09
N GLY A 108 -8.43 10.24 9.43
CA GLY A 108 -7.83 9.14 10.19
C GLY A 108 -6.65 8.50 9.45
N CYS A 109 -6.77 8.29 8.14
CA CYS A 109 -5.69 7.78 7.30
C CYS A 109 -4.49 8.74 7.30
N ALA A 110 -4.71 10.04 7.09
CA ALA A 110 -3.65 11.04 7.09
C ALA A 110 -2.88 11.08 8.43
N LEU A 111 -3.59 10.99 9.55
CA LEU A 111 -2.94 10.91 10.87
C LEU A 111 -2.12 9.63 11.04
N SER A 112 -2.63 8.47 10.61
CA SER A 112 -1.92 7.20 10.68
C SER A 112 -0.59 7.24 9.89
N VAL A 113 -0.64 7.77 8.66
CA VAL A 113 0.54 7.94 7.81
C VAL A 113 1.55 8.88 8.46
N GLN A 114 1.09 9.99 9.05
CA GLN A 114 1.96 10.93 9.75
C GLN A 114 2.74 10.26 10.90
N PHE A 115 2.10 9.38 11.67
CA PHE A 115 2.78 8.60 12.72
C PHE A 115 3.79 7.61 12.14
N GLY A 116 3.44 6.92 11.06
CA GLY A 116 4.32 5.94 10.41
C GLY A 116 5.62 6.57 9.89
N ILE A 117 5.50 7.66 9.13
CA ILE A 117 6.66 8.39 8.56
C ILE A 117 7.56 8.90 9.66
N THR A 118 6.98 9.52 10.69
CA THR A 118 7.72 10.11 11.81
C THR A 118 8.60 9.06 12.52
N ARG A 119 8.07 7.86 12.73
CA ARG A 119 8.83 6.73 13.32
C ARG A 119 9.95 6.25 12.41
N LEU A 120 9.67 6.11 11.11
CA LEU A 120 10.65 5.70 10.12
C LEU A 120 11.82 6.70 10.05
N CYS A 121 11.51 8.00 10.00
CA CYS A 121 12.52 9.06 9.96
C CYS A 121 13.41 9.05 11.22
N PHE A 122 12.80 8.83 12.39
CA PHE A 122 13.54 8.74 13.66
C PHE A 122 14.48 7.53 13.69
N ALA A 123 14.01 6.36 13.26
CA ALA A 123 14.84 5.16 13.19
C ALA A 123 15.98 5.32 12.17
N ALA A 124 15.69 5.86 10.98
CA ALA A 124 16.69 6.11 9.94
C ALA A 124 17.77 7.11 10.38
N SER A 125 17.38 8.16 11.12
CA SER A 125 18.32 9.14 11.66
C SER A 125 19.23 8.55 12.75
N ARG A 126 18.70 7.63 13.58
CA ARG A 126 19.50 6.90 14.58
C ARG A 126 20.58 6.00 13.96
N GLU A 127 20.33 5.46 12.77
CA GLU A 127 21.32 4.65 12.03
C GLU A 127 22.28 5.49 11.18
N GLY A 128 22.20 6.82 11.26
CA GLY A 128 23.06 7.74 10.49
C GLY A 128 22.74 7.80 9.00
N GLN A 129 21.62 7.19 8.56
CA GLN A 129 21.18 7.19 7.15
C GLN A 129 20.48 8.49 6.75
N MET A 130 20.06 9.30 7.73
CA MET A 130 19.37 10.56 7.52
C MET A 130 19.89 11.65 8.45
N LEU A 131 19.74 12.94 8.08
CA LEU A 131 20.25 14.08 8.85
C LEU A 131 19.84 13.99 10.32
N GLU A 132 20.80 14.23 11.22
CA GLU A 132 20.64 14.12 12.67
C GLU A 132 19.54 15.06 13.22
N VAL A 133 19.25 16.13 12.48
CA VAL A 133 18.17 17.09 12.78
C VAL A 133 16.80 16.41 12.91
N PHE A 134 16.58 15.30 12.20
CA PHE A 134 15.32 14.54 12.27
C PHE A 134 15.21 13.62 13.49
N SER A 135 16.30 13.40 14.22
CA SER A 135 16.28 12.70 15.51
C SER A 135 15.90 13.63 16.68
N TYR A 136 15.90 14.96 16.49
CA TYR A 136 15.55 15.88 17.56
C TYR A 136 14.08 15.77 17.96
N VAL A 137 13.87 15.26 19.17
CA VAL A 137 12.57 15.18 19.83
C VAL A 137 12.37 16.41 20.70
N SER A 138 11.23 17.09 20.55
CA SER A 138 10.89 18.24 21.38
C SER A 138 10.72 17.82 22.85
N VAL A 139 11.49 18.42 23.76
CA VAL A 139 11.52 18.04 25.19
C VAL A 139 10.16 18.19 25.89
N LYS A 140 9.32 19.15 25.46
CA LYS A 140 8.01 19.40 26.09
C LYS A 140 6.88 18.49 25.57
N LYS A 141 6.93 18.09 24.30
CA LYS A 141 5.82 17.37 23.63
C LYS A 141 6.19 15.95 23.21
N LEU A 142 7.46 15.56 23.35
CA LEU A 142 8.00 14.26 22.93
C LEU A 142 7.69 13.91 21.46
N THR A 143 7.51 14.93 20.61
CA THR A 143 7.23 14.77 19.18
C THR A 143 8.44 15.17 18.34
N PRO A 144 8.75 14.44 17.24
CA PRO A 144 9.78 14.83 16.29
C PRO A 144 9.31 15.99 15.41
N ALA A 145 9.34 17.21 15.97
CA ALA A 145 8.84 18.40 15.30
C ALA A 145 9.48 18.67 13.91
N PRO A 146 10.81 18.50 13.71
CA PRO A 146 11.44 18.77 12.42
C PRO A 146 10.97 17.83 11.31
N ALA A 147 10.78 16.54 11.60
CA ALA A 147 10.31 15.55 10.63
C ALA A 147 8.86 15.84 10.19
N VAL A 148 7.99 16.23 11.14
CA VAL A 148 6.60 16.62 10.84
C VAL A 148 6.55 17.87 9.98
N VAL A 149 7.38 18.88 10.29
CA VAL A 149 7.42 20.14 9.51
C VAL A 149 7.92 19.88 8.09
N LEU A 150 8.98 19.08 7.92
CA LEU A 150 9.47 18.72 6.58
C LEU A 150 8.39 17.99 5.79
N GLN A 151 7.74 16.99 6.39
CA GLN A 151 6.68 16.23 5.74
C GLN A 151 5.53 17.15 5.33
N GLY A 152 5.08 18.04 6.22
CA GLY A 152 4.02 19.00 5.92
C GLY A 152 4.40 19.97 4.81
N LEU A 153 5.65 20.43 4.77
CA LEU A 153 6.15 21.32 3.72
C LEU A 153 6.22 20.61 2.36
N LEU A 154 6.69 19.35 2.32
CA LEU A 154 6.68 18.54 1.10
C LEU A 154 5.24 18.27 0.62
N THR A 155 4.34 17.90 1.53
CA THR A 155 2.93 17.71 1.19
C THR A 155 2.30 18.99 0.65
N LEU A 156 2.61 20.16 1.22
CA LEU A 156 2.13 21.45 0.73
C LEU A 156 2.64 21.75 -0.69
N ILE A 157 3.92 21.49 -0.96
CA ILE A 157 4.49 21.66 -2.31
C ILE A 157 3.80 20.73 -3.30
N CYS A 158 3.63 19.45 -2.96
CA CYS A 158 2.94 18.49 -3.82
C CYS A 158 1.49 18.91 -4.10
N LEU A 159 0.81 19.48 -3.11
CA LEU A 159 -0.57 19.97 -3.24
C LEU A 159 -0.66 21.21 -4.16
N LEU A 160 0.37 22.06 -4.19
CA LEU A 160 0.43 23.22 -5.08
C LEU A 160 0.80 22.84 -6.53
N CYS A 161 1.55 21.76 -6.73
CA CYS A 161 2.07 21.39 -8.04
C CYS A 161 1.19 20.43 -8.85
N GLY A 162 0.35 19.60 -8.21
CA GLY A 162 -0.15 18.37 -8.83
C GLY A 162 -1.66 18.18 -8.86
N ASP A 163 -2.15 17.63 -9.96
CA ASP A 163 -3.44 16.92 -10.03
C ASP A 163 -3.34 15.60 -9.24
N ILE A 164 -4.42 15.19 -8.58
CA ILE A 164 -4.47 13.97 -7.77
C ILE A 164 -4.15 12.72 -8.59
N VAL A 165 -4.57 12.64 -9.85
CA VAL A 165 -4.35 11.46 -10.71
C VAL A 165 -2.87 11.32 -11.04
N VAL A 166 -2.24 12.42 -11.47
CA VAL A 166 -0.81 12.46 -11.78
C VAL A 166 0.03 12.14 -10.53
N LEU A 167 -0.38 12.65 -9.36
CA LEU A 167 0.30 12.38 -8.11
C LEU A 167 0.21 10.90 -7.70
N ILE A 168 -0.96 10.27 -7.88
CA ILE A 168 -1.15 8.84 -7.62
C ILE A 168 -0.30 8.00 -8.57
N GLU A 169 -0.26 8.32 -9.86
CA GLU A 169 0.55 7.58 -10.84
C GLU A 169 2.05 7.68 -10.51
N PHE A 170 2.52 8.88 -10.20
CA PHE A 170 3.91 9.12 -9.81
C PHE A 170 4.29 8.38 -8.51
N ALA A 171 3.45 8.49 -7.47
CA ALA A 171 3.68 7.82 -6.20
C ALA A 171 3.65 6.29 -6.36
N SER A 172 2.66 5.77 -7.08
CA SER A 172 2.52 4.34 -7.35
C SER A 172 3.75 3.80 -8.07
N PHE A 173 4.20 4.47 -9.13
CA PHE A 173 5.40 4.06 -9.86
C PHE A 173 6.62 3.91 -8.93
N LEU A 174 6.89 4.91 -8.07
CA LEU A 174 8.00 4.87 -7.14
C LEU A 174 7.86 3.74 -6.11
N VAL A 175 6.69 3.60 -5.50
CA VAL A 175 6.43 2.56 -4.49
C VAL A 175 6.64 1.17 -5.07
N TRP A 176 6.08 0.89 -6.24
CA TRP A 176 6.23 -0.40 -6.92
C TRP A 176 7.67 -0.68 -7.35
N MET A 177 8.41 0.34 -7.79
CA MET A 177 9.83 0.22 -8.08
C MET A 177 10.63 -0.18 -6.83
N PHE A 178 10.40 0.49 -5.69
CA PHE A 178 11.08 0.15 -4.44
C PHE A 178 10.68 -1.23 -3.89
N TYR A 179 9.43 -1.66 -4.07
CA TYR A 179 9.01 -3.02 -3.75
C TYR A 179 9.72 -4.05 -4.64
N GLY A 180 9.86 -3.77 -5.94
CA GLY A 180 10.63 -4.62 -6.86
C GLY A 180 12.09 -4.76 -6.45
N ILE A 181 12.75 -3.64 -6.14
CA ILE A 181 14.15 -3.64 -5.66
C ILE A 181 14.27 -4.41 -4.34
N SER A 182 13.34 -4.20 -3.40
CA SER A 182 13.33 -4.89 -2.11
C SER A 182 13.15 -6.41 -2.27
N MET A 183 12.28 -6.83 -3.20
CA MET A 183 12.08 -8.25 -3.52
C MET A 183 13.31 -8.85 -4.18
N ALA A 184 13.95 -8.14 -5.12
CA ALA A 184 15.21 -8.56 -5.72
C ALA A 184 16.32 -8.67 -4.66
N ALA A 185 16.44 -7.69 -3.76
CA ALA A 185 17.38 -7.71 -2.65
C ALA A 185 17.13 -8.91 -1.71
N LEU A 186 15.87 -9.25 -1.43
CA LEU A 186 15.52 -10.43 -0.65
C LEU A 186 16.00 -11.72 -1.34
N ILE A 187 15.82 -11.82 -2.66
CA ILE A 187 16.32 -12.96 -3.46
C ILE A 187 17.84 -13.02 -3.38
N VAL A 188 18.55 -11.92 -3.63
CA VAL A 188 20.02 -11.85 -3.56
C VAL A 188 20.54 -12.21 -2.16
N MET A 189 19.95 -11.66 -1.10
CA MET A 189 20.30 -12.01 0.29
C MET A 189 20.06 -13.48 0.59
N ARG A 190 19.14 -14.14 -0.12
CA ARG A 190 18.90 -15.57 0.02
C ARG A 190 20.09 -16.40 -0.44
N TYR A 191 20.81 -15.92 -1.46
CA TYR A 191 22.03 -16.53 -2.00
C TYR A 191 23.28 -16.11 -1.20
N THR A 192 23.45 -14.82 -0.90
CA THR A 192 24.66 -14.30 -0.24
C THR A 192 24.72 -14.61 1.26
N LYS A 193 23.58 -14.61 1.96
CA LYS A 193 23.51 -14.81 3.43
C LYS A 193 22.64 -16.02 3.77
N ARG A 194 23.12 -17.21 3.42
CA ARG A 194 22.37 -18.48 3.57
C ARG A 194 22.20 -18.93 5.03
N ASP A 195 23.18 -18.66 5.90
CA ASP A 195 23.24 -19.22 7.27
C ASP A 195 22.61 -18.35 8.36
N VAL A 196 21.94 -17.25 7.99
CA VAL A 196 21.24 -16.41 8.96
C VAL A 196 19.99 -17.15 9.46
N LYS A 197 19.76 -17.18 10.79
CA LYS A 197 18.54 -17.73 11.38
C LYS A 197 17.34 -16.89 10.94
N ARG A 198 16.54 -17.41 10.00
CA ARG A 198 15.34 -16.75 9.48
C ARG A 198 14.12 -17.20 10.28
N PRO A 199 13.48 -16.31 11.06
CA PRO A 199 12.25 -16.64 11.77
C PRO A 199 11.09 -16.96 10.83
N PHE A 200 11.16 -16.46 9.59
CA PHE A 200 10.15 -16.63 8.56
C PHE A 200 10.76 -17.16 7.27
N LYS A 201 10.12 -18.16 6.66
CA LYS A 201 10.45 -18.68 5.33
C LYS A 201 9.16 -18.80 4.53
N VAL A 202 9.00 -17.95 3.53
CA VAL A 202 7.97 -18.14 2.50
C VAL A 202 8.41 -19.30 1.59
N ASN A 203 7.45 -20.12 1.16
CA ASN A 203 7.70 -21.13 0.14
C ASN A 203 8.00 -20.42 -1.19
N THR A 204 9.23 -20.52 -1.67
CA THR A 204 9.66 -19.97 -2.96
C THR A 204 9.40 -20.96 -4.09
N SER A 205 8.25 -21.63 -4.08
CA SER A 205 7.92 -22.67 -5.05
C SER A 205 7.91 -22.17 -6.50
N LEU A 206 7.86 -20.85 -6.74
CA LEU A 206 8.03 -20.26 -8.07
C LEU A 206 9.49 -20.15 -8.55
N TYR A 207 10.48 -20.45 -7.71
CA TYR A 207 11.92 -20.43 -8.09
C TYR A 207 12.57 -21.82 -8.02
N CYS A 208 11.92 -22.80 -7.37
CA CYS A 208 12.33 -24.21 -7.34
C CYS A 208 11.93 -24.95 -8.62
N ARG A 209 12.33 -24.44 -9.79
CA ARG A 209 12.39 -25.28 -11.00
C ARG A 209 13.67 -25.09 -11.82
N THR A 210 14.52 -24.13 -11.47
CA THR A 210 15.83 -23.92 -12.13
C THR A 210 17.03 -24.43 -11.32
N ASN A 211 16.86 -24.71 -10.03
CA ASN A 211 17.95 -25.24 -9.18
C ASN A 211 17.98 -26.77 -9.03
N ASP A 212 17.05 -27.48 -9.68
CA ASP A 212 17.05 -28.96 -9.73
C ASP A 212 18.05 -29.54 -10.74
N ILE A 213 18.91 -28.73 -11.37
CA ILE A 213 20.00 -29.28 -12.19
C ILE A 213 21.04 -29.98 -11.29
N ASN A 214 21.34 -29.46 -10.10
CA ASN A 214 22.27 -30.13 -9.17
C ASN A 214 21.65 -31.30 -8.39
N ALA A 215 20.32 -31.36 -8.29
CA ALA A 215 19.62 -32.51 -7.71
C ALA A 215 19.51 -33.69 -8.70
N ILE A 216 19.52 -33.41 -10.02
CA ILE A 216 19.52 -34.45 -11.06
C ILE A 216 20.91 -35.11 -11.23
N TYR A 217 22.02 -34.36 -11.09
CA TYR A 217 23.36 -34.97 -11.16
C TYR A 217 23.64 -35.98 -10.02
N HIS A 218 23.08 -35.77 -8.84
CA HIS A 218 23.19 -36.73 -7.73
C HIS A 218 22.28 -37.96 -7.88
N LEU A 219 21.31 -37.93 -8.80
CA LEU A 219 20.43 -39.06 -9.10
C LEU A 219 20.85 -39.84 -10.37
N TYR A 220 21.77 -39.31 -11.18
CA TYR A 220 22.26 -39.96 -12.42
C TYR A 220 23.79 -40.07 -12.56
N GLY A 221 24.57 -39.73 -11.53
CA GLY A 221 26.05 -39.81 -11.55
C GLY A 221 26.59 -40.62 -10.38
N GLY A 222 26.41 -41.94 -10.43
CA GLY A 222 26.90 -42.84 -9.38
C GLY A 222 26.70 -44.33 -9.66
N ALA A 223 27.03 -44.78 -10.88
CA ALA A 223 27.49 -46.13 -11.23
C ALA A 223 27.77 -46.19 -12.74
#